data_AF-C9KP61-F1
#
_entry.id   AF-C9KP61-F1
#
_cell.length_a   1.000
_cell.length_b   1.000
_cell.length_c   1.000
_cell.angle_alpha   90.00
_cell.angle_beta   90.00
_cell.angle_gamma   90.00
#
_symmetry.space_group_name_H-M   'P 1'
#
loop_
_entity.id
_entity.type
_entity.pdbx_description
1 polymer ?
#
loop_
_entity_poly.entity_id
_entity_poly.type
_entity_poly.pdbx_seq_one_letter_code
_entity_poly.pdbx_strand_id
1 'polypeptide(L)' 'MKALVVYFTWTNGNTERIAKVLQQALQADILKIAAPDDYHEDYDTVVRKSQEEIRRGYRPRVKAWLHGNGIA' A
#
# COMPACT_ATOMS: atom_id res chain seq x y z
N MET A 1 -16.14 6.99 -16.86
CA MET A 1 -14.93 6.14 -16.72
C MET A 1 -14.95 5.54 -15.33
N LYS A 2 -14.67 4.25 -15.15
CA LYS A 2 -14.53 3.65 -13.82
C LYS A 2 -13.04 3.51 -13.52
N ALA A 3 -12.59 4.12 -12.43
CA ALA A 3 -11.20 4.16 -12.02
C ALA A 3 -11.04 3.67 -10.58
N LEU A 4 -9.90 3.05 -10.29
CA LEU A 4 -9.51 2.61 -8.95
C LEU A 4 -8.11 3.15 -8.65
N VAL A 5 -7.97 3.90 -7.57
CA VAL A 5 -6.67 4.37 -7.05
C VAL A 5 -6.19 3.38 -6.01
N VAL A 6 -5.17 2.58 -6.36
CA VAL A 6 -4.51 1.66 -5.43
C VAL A 6 -3.22 2.31 -4.93
N TYR A 7 -3.03 2.38 -3.61
CA TYR A 7 -1.86 3.04 -3.04
C TYR A 7 -1.31 2.33 -1.80
N PHE A 8 -0.03 2.52 -1.54
CA PHE A 8 0.64 2.18 -0.28
C PHE A 8 1.18 3.46 0.34
N THR A 9 1.14 3.56 1.67
CA THR A 9 1.85 4.63 2.39
C THR A 9 2.48 4.03 3.64
N TRP A 10 3.65 4.53 3.98
CA TRP A 10 4.31 4.23 5.24
C TRP A 10 4.39 5.51 6.08
N THR A 11 5.56 6.09 6.25
CA THR A 11 5.77 7.28 7.10
C THR A 11 4.98 8.49 6.60
N ASN A 12 4.44 9.24 7.57
CA ASN A 12 3.82 10.56 7.40
C ASN A 12 2.62 10.67 6.44
N GLY A 13 2.15 9.58 5.82
CA GLY A 13 0.91 9.55 5.05
C GLY A 13 0.92 10.35 3.75
N ASN A 14 2.09 10.69 3.21
CA ASN A 14 2.18 11.58 2.03
C ASN A 14 1.50 10.99 0.80
N THR A 15 1.73 9.71 0.51
CA THR A 15 1.08 9.01 -0.61
C THR A 15 -0.43 8.93 -0.42
N GLU A 16 -0.90 8.76 0.82
CA GLU A 16 -2.33 8.76 1.13
C GLU A 16 -3.00 10.10 0.82
N ARG A 17 -2.33 11.22 1.13
CA ARG A 17 -2.86 12.55 0.80
C ARG A 17 -3.03 12.71 -0.71
N ILE A 18 -2.03 12.32 -1.51
CA ILE A 18 -2.12 12.40 -2.98
C ILE A 18 -3.16 11.44 -3.53
N ALA A 19 -3.26 10.22 -2.99
CA ALA A 19 -4.28 9.25 -3.41
C ALA A 19 -5.70 9.77 -3.21
N LYS A 20 -5.98 10.50 -2.13
CA LYS A 20 -7.28 11.15 -1.88
C LYS A 20 -7.56 12.28 -2.87
N VAL A 21 -6.55 13.07 -3.23
CA VAL A 21 -6.69 14.11 -4.28
C VAL A 21 -7.05 13.47 -5.63
N LEU A 22 -6.36 12.38 -6.00
CA LEU A 22 -6.66 11.64 -7.24
C LEU A 22 -8.04 11.01 -7.22
N GLN A 23 -8.46 10.45 -6.08
CA GLN A 23 -9.80 9.89 -5.90
C GLN A 23 -10.88 10.93 -6.23
N GLN A 24 -10.74 12.14 -5.68
CA GLN A 24 -11.70 13.23 -5.89
C GLN A 24 -11.70 13.71 -7.33
N ALA A 25 -10.51 13.93 -7.92
CA ALA A 25 -10.38 14.41 -9.29
C ALA A 25 -10.94 13.43 -10.32
N LEU A 26 -10.84 12.12 -10.05
CA LEU A 26 -11.27 11.06 -10.97
C LEU A 26 -12.63 10.45 -10.63
N GLN A 27 -13.24 10.84 -9.50
CA GLN A 27 -14.42 10.18 -8.93
C GLN A 27 -14.22 8.65 -8.84
N ALA A 28 -13.04 8.25 -8.37
CA ALA A 28 -12.58 6.88 -8.38
C ALA A 28 -12.87 6.15 -7.07
N ASP A 29 -12.92 4.82 -7.14
CA ASP A 29 -12.76 3.98 -5.95
C ASP A 29 -11.31 4.12 -5.44
N ILE A 30 -11.08 3.86 -4.14
CA ILE A 30 -9.74 3.91 -3.54
C ILE A 30 -9.47 2.68 -2.70
N LEU A 31 -8.28 2.10 -2.84
CA LEU A 31 -7.84 0.94 -2.09
C LEU A 31 -6.44 1.17 -1.51
N LYS A 32 -6.32 1.06 -0.18
CA LYS A 32 -5.02 1.07 0.51
C LYS A 32 -4.47 -0.34 0.59
N ILE A 33 -3.24 -0.53 0.14
CA ILE A 33 -2.47 -1.76 0.32
C ILE A 33 -2.05 -1.84 1.79
N ALA A 34 -2.44 -2.91 2.46
CA ALA A 34 -1.96 -3.23 3.79
C ALA A 34 -0.63 -3.99 3.69
N ALA A 35 0.37 -3.51 4.44
CA ALA A 35 1.61 -4.26 4.63
C ALA A 35 1.30 -5.58 5.37
N PRO A 36 2.00 -6.67 5.05
CA PRO A 36 1.85 -7.94 5.77
C PRO A 36 2.38 -7.84 7.21
N ASP A 37 3.45 -7.07 7.41
CA ASP A 37 4.12 -6.83 8.69
C ASP A 37 4.27 -5.32 8.92
N ASP A 38 4.34 -4.90 10.18
CA ASP A 38 4.65 -3.52 10.51
C ASP A 38 6.07 -3.17 10.02
N TYR A 39 6.17 -2.07 9.27
CA TYR A 39 7.46 -1.54 8.85
C TYR A 39 8.21 -1.02 10.09
N HIS A 40 9.47 -1.41 10.21
CA HIS A 40 10.35 -0.94 11.27
C HIS A 40 10.40 0.59 11.29
N GLU A 41 10.36 1.23 12.47
CA GLU A 41 10.28 2.70 12.57
C GLU A 41 11.51 3.41 12.01
N ASP A 42 12.69 2.79 12.13
CA ASP A 42 13.95 3.28 11.53
C ASP A 42 13.97 3.17 10.00
N TYR A 43 14.12 4.32 9.35
CA TYR A 43 14.17 4.48 7.89
C TYR A 43 15.29 3.67 7.24
N ASP A 44 16.50 3.72 7.81
CA ASP A 44 17.66 3.06 7.21
C ASP A 44 17.54 1.53 7.28
N THR A 45 16.95 1.00 8.35
CA THR A 45 16.62 -0.42 8.49
C THR A 45 15.65 -0.88 7.42
N VAL A 46 14.58 -0.10 7.16
CA VAL A 46 13.61 -0.40 6.10
C VAL A 46 14.24 -0.34 4.72
N VAL A 47 15.07 0.67 4.45
CA VAL A 47 15.77 0.82 3.15
C VAL A 47 16.71 -0.36 2.92
N ARG A 48 17.50 -0.75 3.93
CA ARG A 48 18.43 -1.88 3.83
C ARG A 48 17.70 -3.19 3.54
N LYS A 49 16.60 -3.47 4.26
CA LYS A 49 15.74 -4.64 4.00
C LYS A 49 15.20 -4.62 2.57
N SER A 50 14.64 -3.49 2.13
CA SER A 50 14.07 -3.33 0.79
C SER A 50 15.11 -3.59 -0.31
N GLN A 51 16.34 -3.10 -0.15
CA GLN A 51 17.42 -3.36 -1.10
C GLN A 51 17.80 -4.85 -1.15
N GLU A 52 17.82 -5.55 -0.01
CA GLU A 52 18.06 -7.00 0.01
C GLU A 52 16.94 -7.77 -0.71
N GLU A 53 15.69 -7.44 -0.42
CA GLU A 53 14.53 -8.05 -1.07
C GLU A 53 14.56 -7.87 -2.59
N ILE A 54 14.90 -6.66 -3.06
CA ILE A 54 15.08 -6.36 -4.49
C ILE A 54 16.20 -7.24 -5.08
N ARG A 55 17.37 -7.30 -4.44
CA ARG A 55 18.52 -8.09 -4.91
C ARG A 55 18.19 -9.58 -5.04
N ARG A 56 17.33 -10.11 -4.16
CA ARG A 56 16.95 -11.53 -4.14
C ARG A 56 15.69 -11.81 -4.96
N GLY A 57 15.11 -10.81 -5.62
CA GLY A 57 13.86 -10.95 -6.37
C GLY A 57 12.64 -11.23 -5.49
N TYR A 58 12.73 -10.99 -4.18
CA TYR A 58 11.64 -11.23 -3.25
C TYR A 58 10.47 -10.27 -3.52
N ARG A 59 9.25 -10.77 -3.34
CA ARG A 59 8.01 -10.01 -3.47
C ARG A 59 7.18 -10.25 -2.22
N PRO A 60 7.06 -9.25 -1.33
CA PRO A 60 6.25 -9.39 -0.13
C PRO A 60 4.80 -9.76 -0.48
N ARG A 61 4.20 -10.62 0.33
CA ARG A 61 2.76 -10.90 0.20
C ARG A 61 1.99 -9.63 0.55
N VAL A 62 1.08 -9.23 -0.31
CA VAL A 62 0.07 -8.23 0.04
C VAL A 62 -1.00 -8.91 0.88
N LYS A 63 -1.38 -8.32 2.01
CA LYS A 63 -2.50 -8.84 2.80
C LYS A 63 -3.75 -8.78 1.93
N ALA A 64 -4.38 -9.94 1.70
CA ALA A 64 -5.60 -10.01 0.91
C ALA A 64 -6.65 -9.08 1.55
N TRP A 65 -7.20 -8.17 0.74
CA TRP A 65 -8.36 -7.40 1.17
C TRP A 65 -9.57 -8.32 1.08
N LEU A 66 -10.11 -8.72 2.22
CA LEU A 66 -11.44 -9.31 2.28
C LEU A 66 -12.43 -8.19 1.91
N HIS A 67 -12.95 -8.22 0.68
CA HIS A 67 -14.23 -7.56 0.42
C HIS A 67 -15.21 -8.11 1.46
N GLY A 68 -15.83 -7.22 2.24
CA GLY A 68 -16.93 -7.59 3.11
C GLY A 68 -18.04 -8.26 2.30
N ASN A 69 -18.01 -9.59 2.31
CA ASN A 69 -19.13 -10.50 2.20
C ASN A 69 -18.72 -11.76 2.96
N GLY A 70 -18.91 -11.69 4.28
CA GLY A 70 -19.14 -12.90 5.05
C GLY A 70 -20.42 -13.55 4.53
N ILE A 71 -20.25 -14.52 3.63
CA ILE A 71 -21.17 -15.63 3.41
C ILE A 71 -20.32 -16.90 3.33
N ALA A 72 -20.01 -17.44 4.50
CA ALA A 72 -20.20 -18.84 4.91
C ALA A 72 -19.58 -19.00 6.31
#